data_AF-A0A957VTM4-F1
#
_entry.id   AF-A0A957VTM4-F1
#
_cell.length_a   1.000
_cell.length_b   1.000
_cell.length_c   1.000
_cell.angle_alpha   90.00
_cell.angle_beta   90.00
_cell.angle_gamma   90.00
#
_symmetry.space_group_name_H-M   'P 1'
#
loop_
_entity.id
_entity.type
_entity.pdbx_description
1 polymer ?
#
loop_
_entity_poly.entity_id
_entity_poly.type
_entity_poly.pdbx_seq_one_letter_code
_entity_poly.pdbx_strand_id
1 'polypeptide(L)'
;MLAGGTIFLVVLLYMSVLFTIAYVGDKRADAGRSIIRNPYVYALSMGVYCTAWTFYGSVGRAASTGVGFLPIYLGPTLMAALWWVILRKIIR
;
A
#
# COMPACT_ATOMS: atom_id res chain seq x y z
N MET A 1 -1.67 28.83 5.94
CA MET A 1 -2.64 27.71 6.01
C MET A 1 -3.09 27.42 4.59
N LEU A 2 -3.03 26.16 4.14
CA LEU A 2 -3.63 25.79 2.84
C LEU A 2 -5.12 26.15 2.87
N ALA A 3 -5.62 26.84 1.85
CA ALA A 3 -7.03 27.19 1.78
C ALA A 3 -7.87 25.90 1.71
N GLY A 4 -8.93 25.80 2.51
CA GLY A 4 -9.78 24.60 2.52
C GLY A 4 -10.33 24.24 1.13
N GLY A 5 -10.59 25.26 0.30
CA GLY A 5 -11.02 25.08 -1.08
C GLY A 5 -10.00 24.38 -1.97
N THR A 6 -8.69 24.67 -1.85
CA THR A 6 -7.67 23.97 -2.63
C THR A 6 -7.51 22.51 -2.21
N ILE A 7 -7.60 22.21 -0.91
CA ILE A 7 -7.56 20.83 -0.43
C ILE A 7 -8.73 20.03 -1.00
N PHE A 8 -9.95 20.61 -0.93
CA PHE A 8 -11.14 19.96 -1.44
C PHE A 8 -11.04 19.67 -2.94
N LEU A 9 -10.58 20.67 -3.72
CA LEU A 9 -10.44 20.54 -5.17
C LEU A 9 -9.39 19.47 -5.53
N VAL A 10 -8.25 19.43 -4.82
CA VAL A 10 -7.20 18.42 -5.03
C VAL A 10 -7.71 17.02 -4.70
N VAL A 11 -8.42 16.84 -3.59
CA VAL A 11 -8.99 15.53 -3.21
C VAL A 11 -10.03 15.08 -4.24
N LEU A 12 -10.90 15.98 -4.68
CA LEU A 12 -11.93 15.68 -5.66
C LEU A 12 -11.30 15.28 -7.00
N LEU A 13 -10.31 16.04 -7.48
CA LEU A 13 -9.56 15.73 -8.69
C LEU A 13 -8.88 14.35 -8.60
N TYR A 14 -8.18 14.09 -7.48
CA TYR A 14 -7.49 12.84 -7.24
C TYR A 14 -8.46 11.64 -7.24
N MET A 15 -9.61 11.77 -6.58
CA MET A 15 -10.65 10.74 -6.56
C MET A 15 -11.26 10.52 -7.95
N SER A 16 -11.57 11.58 -8.69
CA SER A 16 -12.07 11.48 -10.06
C SER A 16 -11.09 10.74 -10.98
N VAL A 17 -9.78 11.02 -10.85
CA VAL A 17 -8.74 10.31 -11.63
C VAL A 17 -8.71 8.83 -11.26
N LEU A 18 -8.67 8.48 -9.97
CA LEU A 18 -8.66 7.09 -9.54
C LEU A 18 -9.89 6.31 -10.00
N PHE A 19 -11.08 6.89 -9.86
CA PHE A 19 -12.32 6.28 -10.35
C PHE A 19 -12.32 6.10 -11.86
N THR A 20 -11.78 7.07 -12.61
CA THR A 20 -11.65 6.96 -14.07
C THR A 20 -10.72 5.80 -14.46
N ILE A 21 -9.59 5.65 -13.76
CA ILE A 21 -8.65 4.55 -13.98
C ILE A 21 -9.33 3.20 -13.70
N ALA A 22 -10.04 3.09 -12.57
CA ALA A 22 -10.77 1.87 -12.21
C ALA A 22 -11.83 1.54 -13.27
N TYR A 23 -12.67 2.50 -13.65
CA TYR A 23 -13.72 2.32 -14.66
C TYR A 23 -13.17 1.88 -16.03
N VAL A 24 -12.07 2.49 -16.49
CA VAL A 24 -11.42 2.10 -17.75
C VAL A 24 -10.79 0.70 -17.63
N GLY A 25 -10.22 0.37 -16.47
CA GLY A 25 -9.68 -0.95 -16.16
C GLY A 25 -10.74 -2.05 -16.26
N ASP A 26 -11.87 -1.87 -15.58
CA ASP A 26 -12.98 -2.82 -15.55
C ASP A 26 -13.61 -2.97 -16.94
N LYS A 27 -13.91 -1.85 -17.62
CA LYS A 27 -14.48 -1.90 -18.98
C LYS A 27 -13.58 -2.63 -19.98
N ARG A 28 -12.25 -2.51 -19.84
CA ARG A 28 -11.30 -3.26 -20.68
C ARG A 28 -11.20 -4.74 -20.29
N ALA A 29 -11.35 -5.06 -19.00
CA ALA A 29 -11.44 -6.43 -18.54
C ALA A 29 -12.70 -7.13 -19.10
N ASP A 30 -13.86 -6.47 -19.07
CA ASP A 30 -15.12 -6.96 -19.62
C ASP A 30 -15.07 -7.13 -21.14
N ALA A 31 -14.33 -6.27 -21.85
CA ALA A 31 -14.10 -6.37 -23.29
C ALA A 31 -13.10 -7.47 -23.70
N GLY A 32 -12.67 -8.34 -22.77
CA GLY A 32 -11.75 -9.45 -23.03
C GLY A 32 -10.28 -9.05 -23.18
N ARG A 33 -9.95 -7.75 -23.04
CA ARG A 33 -8.57 -7.22 -23.07
C ARG A 33 -8.13 -6.80 -21.66
N SER A 34 -8.13 -7.76 -20.74
CA SER A 34 -7.81 -7.49 -19.33
C SER A 34 -6.37 -7.03 -19.15
N ILE A 35 -6.21 -5.74 -18.84
CA ILE A 35 -4.93 -5.13 -18.42
C ILE A 35 -4.63 -5.48 -16.94
N ILE A 36 -5.68 -5.79 -16.17
CA ILE A 36 -5.61 -6.09 -14.74
C ILE A 36 -5.04 -7.50 -14.51
N ARG A 37 -5.23 -8.44 -15.45
CA ARG A 37 -4.67 -9.80 -15.39
C ARG A 37 -3.18 -9.86 -15.75
N ASN A 38 -2.42 -8.83 -15.40
CA ASN A 38 -0.98 -8.76 -15.60
C ASN A 38 -0.28 -8.96 -14.24
N PRO A 39 0.70 -9.89 -14.13
CA PRO A 39 1.46 -10.09 -12.89
C PRO A 39 2.09 -8.80 -12.32
N TYR A 40 2.42 -7.82 -13.16
CA TYR A 40 2.92 -6.52 -12.68
C TYR A 40 1.85 -5.73 -11.91
N VAL A 41 0.61 -5.70 -12.39
CA VAL A 41 -0.50 -5.00 -11.72
C VAL A 41 -0.80 -5.66 -10.38
N TYR A 42 -0.75 -6.99 -10.34
CA TYR A 42 -0.89 -7.76 -9.10
C TYR A 42 0.24 -7.46 -8.09
N ALA A 43 1.50 -7.48 -8.55
CA ALA A 43 2.65 -7.17 -7.71
C ALA A 43 2.63 -5.71 -7.19
N LEU A 44 2.27 -4.74 -8.05
CA LEU A 44 2.10 -3.34 -7.67
C LEU A 44 0.97 -3.14 -6.66
N SER A 45 -0.12 -3.91 -6.78
CA SER A 45 -1.25 -3.86 -5.83
C SER A 45 -0.84 -4.30 -4.42
N MET A 46 0.07 -5.28 -4.31
CA MET A 46 0.65 -5.67 -3.01
C MET A 46 1.42 -4.50 -2.35
N GLY A 47 1.96 -3.58 -3.13
CA GLY A 47 2.64 -2.37 -2.63
C GLY A 47 1.72 -1.40 -1.87
N VAL A 48 0.41 -1.45 -2.08
CA VAL A 48 -0.57 -0.65 -1.33
C VAL A 48 -0.54 -0.98 0.16
N TYR A 49 -0.33 -2.25 0.51
CA TYR A 49 -0.16 -2.68 1.90
C TYR A 49 1.07 -2.03 2.53
N CYS A 50 2.19 -1.99 1.79
CA CYS A 50 3.47 -1.43 2.27
C CYS A 50 3.49 0.10 2.36
N THR A 51 2.50 0.81 1.80
CA THR A 51 2.50 2.28 1.71
C THR A 51 1.33 2.88 2.47
N ALA A 52 0.10 2.69 2.02
CA ALA A 52 -1.05 3.36 2.60
C ALA A 52 -1.35 2.86 4.03
N TRP A 53 -1.47 1.55 4.22
CA TRP A 53 -1.84 0.98 5.51
C TRP A 53 -0.76 1.19 6.58
N THR A 54 0.49 0.91 6.23
CA THR A 54 1.65 1.07 7.13
C THR A 54 1.95 2.54 7.44
N PHE A 55 1.87 3.44 6.46
CA PHE A 55 2.12 4.87 6.70
C PHE A 55 1.04 5.48 7.59
N TYR A 56 -0.24 5.34 7.24
CA TYR A 56 -1.31 5.90 8.08
C TYR A 56 -1.37 5.24 9.46
N GLY A 57 -1.13 3.93 9.54
CA GLY A 57 -1.07 3.21 10.81
C GLY A 57 0.09 3.65 11.70
N SER A 58 1.28 3.83 11.13
CA SER A 58 2.46 4.30 11.87
C SER A 58 2.34 5.76 12.30
N VAL A 59 1.83 6.64 11.43
CA VAL A 59 1.56 8.05 11.76
C VAL A 59 0.49 8.18 12.85
N GLY A 60 -0.59 7.40 12.77
CA GLY A 60 -1.64 7.36 13.80
C GLY A 60 -1.12 6.84 15.15
N ARG A 61 -0.26 5.82 15.14
CA ARG A 61 0.41 5.31 16.35
C ARG A 61 1.44 6.29 16.89
N ALA A 62 2.16 7.01 16.04
CA ALA A 62 3.08 8.07 16.45
C ALA A 62 2.35 9.23 17.13
N ALA A 63 1.19 9.62 16.61
CA ALA A 63 0.37 10.67 17.19
C ALA A 63 -0.23 10.30 18.55
N SER A 64 -0.57 9.02 18.77
CA SER A 64 -1.24 8.56 20.00
C SER A 64 -0.31 7.94 21.06
N THR A 65 0.77 7.27 20.65
CA THR A 65 1.65 6.47 21.53
C THR A 65 3.15 6.73 21.30
N GLY A 66 3.52 7.69 20.46
CA GLY A 66 4.92 8.00 20.16
C GLY A 66 5.63 6.85 19.43
N VAL A 67 6.73 6.35 19.98
CA VAL A 67 7.58 5.31 19.38
C VAL A 67 6.93 3.92 19.25
N GLY A 68 5.67 3.74 19.65
CA GLY A 68 4.94 2.47 19.53
C GLY A 68 4.75 1.92 18.11
N PHE A 69 5.13 2.66 17.07
CA PHE A 69 5.13 2.20 15.68
C PHE A 69 6.38 1.38 15.30
N LEU A 70 7.50 1.53 16.02
CA LEU A 70 8.78 0.88 15.71
C LEU A 70 8.69 -0.65 15.58
N PRO A 71 7.94 -1.37 16.42
CA PRO A 71 7.83 -2.83 16.31
C PRO A 71 7.31 -3.31 14.95
N ILE A 72 6.47 -2.51 14.27
CA ILE A 72 5.94 -2.84 12.93
C ILE A 72 7.04 -2.89 11.87
N TYR A 73 8.12 -2.13 12.06
CA TYR A 73 9.28 -2.11 11.16
C TYR A 73 10.39 -3.05 11.65
N LEU A 74 10.61 -3.12 12.95
CA LEU A 74 11.65 -3.97 13.56
C LEU A 74 11.36 -5.47 13.39
N GLY A 75 10.11 -5.90 13.57
CA GLY A 75 9.73 -7.32 13.45
C GLY A 75 10.08 -7.92 12.09
N PRO A 76 9.58 -7.34 10.97
CA PRO A 76 9.93 -7.78 9.62
C PRO A 76 11.43 -7.65 9.32
N THR A 77 12.11 -6.61 9.81
CA THR A 77 13.56 -6.43 9.61
C THR A 77 14.37 -7.53 10.28
N LEU A 78 14.04 -7.88 11.53
CA LEU A 78 14.63 -9.00 12.26
C LEU A 78 14.31 -10.35 11.60
N MET A 79 13.05 -10.56 11.20
CA MET A 79 12.63 -11.75 10.46
C MET A 79 13.40 -11.91 9.16
N ALA A 80 13.57 -10.84 8.38
CA ALA A 80 14.35 -10.87 7.14
C ALA A 80 15.83 -11.17 7.40
N ALA A 81 16.42 -10.60 8.45
CA ALA A 81 17.81 -10.88 8.84
C ALA A 81 18.01 -12.33 9.31
N LEU A 82 17.03 -12.89 10.02
CA LEU A 82 17.07 -14.24 10.59
C LEU A 82 16.49 -15.31 9.64
N TRP A 83 15.89 -14.91 8.53
CA TRP A 83 15.17 -15.77 7.58
C TRP A 83 16.02 -16.96 7.13
N TRP A 84 17.28 -16.70 6.74
CA TRP A 84 18.21 -17.72 6.29
C TRP A 84 18.59 -18.74 7.38
N VAL A 85 18.63 -18.31 8.65
CA VAL A 85 18.91 -19.20 9.78
C VAL A 85 17.70 -20.07 10.11
N ILE A 86 16.50 -19.47 10.12
CA ILE A 86 15.24 -20.16 10.40
C ILE A 86 14.95 -21.22 9.32
N LEU A 87 15.05 -20.85 8.03
CA LEU A 87 14.82 -21.80 6.94
C LEU A 87 15.76 -22.99 7.01
N ARG A 88 17.05 -22.77 7.29
CA ARG A 88 18.03 -23.88 7.40
C ARG A 88 17.73 -24.84 8.55
N LYS A 89 17.05 -24.39 9.61
CA LYS A 89 16.68 -25.19 10.79
C LYS A 89 15.34 -25.91 10.64
N ILE A 90 14.50 -25.49 9.70
CA ILE A 90 13.24 -26.16 9.36
C ILE A 90 13.46 -27.23 8.28
N ILE A 91 14.40 -26.98 7.36
CA ILE A 91 14.72 -27.89 6.25
C ILE A 91 15.65 -29.04 6.67
N ARG A 92 16.41 -28.88 7.77
CA ARG A 92 17.21 -29.94 8.39
C ARG A 92 16.56 -30.40 9.68
#